data_AF-A0A960JRN9-F1
#
_entry.id   AF-A0A960JRN9-F1
#
_cell.length_a   1.000
_cell.length_b   1.000
_cell.length_c   1.000
_cell.angle_alpha   90.00
_cell.angle_beta   90.00
_cell.angle_gamma   90.00
#
_symmetry.space_group_name_H-M   'P 1'
#
loop_
_entity.id
_entity.type
_entity.pdbx_description
1 polymer ?
#
loop_
_entity_poly.entity_id
_entity_poly.type
_entity_poly.pdbx_seq_one_letter_code
_entity_poly.pdbx_strand_id
1 'polypeptide(L)'
;MNAPAKWLWTRHALFRCAEMGLQPSLVEDVLQEPLKDYPSRGGCRVRCGAGLAIVFDVLDAAIVTILWDGRDRRWPSPSNFHNSIQGGAP
;
A
#
# COMPACT_ATOMS: atom_id res chain seq x y z
N MET A 1 -1.46 -5.58 22.06
CA MET A 1 -2.80 -5.42 21.46
C MET A 1 -2.93 -6.46 20.37
N ASN A 2 -4.03 -7.23 20.35
CA ASN A 2 -4.28 -8.19 19.28
C ASN A 2 -4.66 -7.44 18.00
N ALA A 3 -4.06 -7.82 16.87
CA ALA A 3 -4.46 -7.29 15.57
C ALA A 3 -5.92 -7.66 15.26
N PRO A 4 -6.67 -6.79 14.55
CA PRO A 4 -8.03 -7.11 14.13
C PRO A 4 -8.03 -8.33 13.20
N ALA A 5 -9.12 -9.12 13.25
CA ALA A 5 -9.26 -10.33 12.44
C ALA A 5 -9.31 -10.02 10.92
N LYS A 6 -9.67 -8.79 10.56
CA LYS A 6 -9.66 -8.30 9.18
C LYS A 6 -9.48 -6.79 9.16
N TRP A 7 -8.59 -6.30 8.31
CA TRP A 7 -8.40 -4.87 8.08
C TRP A 7 -9.34 -4.36 7.00
N LEU A 8 -9.96 -3.21 7.22
CA LEU A 8 -10.71 -2.48 6.21
C LEU A 8 -9.74 -1.77 5.26
N TRP A 9 -9.86 -2.02 3.97
CA TRP A 9 -9.06 -1.34 2.96
C TRP A 9 -9.79 -0.10 2.46
N THR A 10 -9.24 1.09 2.71
CA THR A 10 -9.79 2.30 2.10
C THR A 10 -9.56 2.28 0.59
N ARG A 11 -10.42 3.01 -0.14
CA ARG A 11 -10.27 3.16 -1.60
C ARG A 11 -8.88 3.69 -1.98
N HIS A 12 -8.34 4.61 -1.20
CA HIS A 12 -7.01 5.17 -1.43
C HIS A 12 -5.90 4.12 -1.23
N ALA A 13 -5.95 3.33 -0.15
CA ALA A 13 -5.01 2.23 0.07
C ALA A 13 -5.06 1.17 -1.04
N LEU A 14 -6.26 0.80 -1.52
CA LEU A 14 -6.41 -0.13 -2.64
C LEU A 14 -5.74 0.39 -3.91
N PHE A 15 -5.91 1.68 -4.24
CA PHE A 15 -5.25 2.28 -5.38
C PHE A 15 -3.73 2.27 -5.23
N ARG A 16 -3.19 2.66 -4.07
CA ARG A 16 -1.74 2.63 -3.82
C ARG A 16 -1.16 1.21 -3.92
N CYS A 17 -1.87 0.22 -3.39
CA CYS A 17 -1.50 -1.18 -3.49
C CYS A 17 -1.40 -1.64 -4.96
N ALA A 18 -2.42 -1.32 -5.77
CA ALA A 18 -2.45 -1.64 -7.19
C ALA A 18 -1.37 -0.88 -8.00
N GLU A 19 -1.19 0.42 -7.75
CA GLU A 19 -0.14 1.25 -8.37
C GLU A 19 1.27 0.74 -8.06
N MET A 20 1.47 0.08 -6.93
CA MET A 20 2.77 -0.49 -6.56
C MET A 20 2.91 -1.96 -6.99
N GLY A 21 1.88 -2.57 -7.56
CA GLY A 21 1.87 -3.99 -7.91
C GLY A 21 2.02 -4.92 -6.70
N LEU A 22 1.58 -4.47 -5.52
CA LEU A 22 1.73 -5.21 -4.27
C LEU A 22 0.64 -6.27 -4.14
N GLN A 23 1.00 -7.42 -3.58
CA GLN A 23 0.00 -8.38 -3.13
C GLN A 23 -0.58 -7.90 -1.77
N PRO A 24 -1.91 -7.99 -1.56
CA PRO A 24 -2.52 -7.61 -0.29
C PRO A 24 -1.94 -8.34 0.94
N SER A 25 -1.54 -9.60 0.78
CA SER A 25 -0.91 -10.39 1.84
C SER A 25 0.37 -9.76 2.38
N LEU A 26 1.20 -9.16 1.52
CA LEU A 26 2.43 -8.48 1.94
C LEU A 26 2.13 -7.27 2.84
N VAL A 27 1.04 -6.55 2.55
CA VAL A 27 0.60 -5.40 3.37
C VAL A 27 0.08 -5.91 4.72
N GLU A 28 -0.67 -7.00 4.72
CA GLU A 28 -1.16 -7.64 5.95
C GLU A 28 -0.02 -8.19 6.81
N ASP A 29 1.01 -8.78 6.21
CA ASP A 29 2.21 -9.27 6.91
C ASP A 29 2.94 -8.14 7.64
N VAL A 30 3.15 -7.00 6.97
CA VAL A 30 3.73 -5.81 7.61
C VAL A 30 2.81 -5.29 8.72
N LEU A 31 1.49 -5.37 8.55
CA LEU A 31 0.52 -5.09 9.62
C LEU A 31 0.55 -6.10 10.77
N GLN A 32 1.29 -7.20 10.70
CA GLN A 32 1.50 -8.10 11.84
C GLN A 32 2.87 -7.89 12.52
N GLU A 33 3.70 -6.93 12.10
CA GLU A 33 5.02 -6.65 12.70
C GLU A 33 4.96 -5.62 13.86
N PRO A 34 4.82 -6.02 15.14
CA PRO A 34 4.65 -5.07 16.25
C PRO A 34 5.90 -4.24 16.54
N LEU A 35 7.09 -4.71 16.17
CA LEU A 35 8.37 -4.09 16.51
C LEU A 35 8.65 -2.77 15.77
N LYS A 36 7.87 -2.47 14.73
CA LYS A 36 8.06 -1.29 13.87
C LYS A 36 6.79 -0.45 13.80
N ASP A 37 6.09 -0.35 14.93
CA ASP A 37 4.83 0.37 15.08
C ASP A 37 5.03 1.73 15.76
N TYR A 38 4.77 2.80 15.03
CA TYR A 38 4.99 4.18 15.43
C TYR A 38 3.65 4.92 15.59
N PRO A 39 3.44 5.67 16.69
CA PRO A 39 2.26 6.50 16.84
C PRO A 39 2.27 7.68 15.85
N SER A 40 1.11 8.02 15.31
CA SER A 40 0.87 9.25 14.55
C SER A 40 -0.21 10.09 15.23
N ARG A 41 -0.42 11.33 14.75
CA ARG A 41 -1.48 12.19 15.26
C ARG A 41 -2.85 11.64 14.87
N GLY A 42 -3.84 11.81 15.76
CA GLY A 42 -5.25 11.54 15.45
C GLY A 42 -5.65 10.06 15.45
N GLY A 43 -5.01 9.20 16.25
CA GLY A 43 -5.41 7.78 16.38
C GLY A 43 -4.82 6.86 15.29
N CYS A 44 -4.29 7.44 14.22
CA CYS A 44 -3.52 6.73 13.22
C CYS A 44 -2.16 6.28 13.75
N ARG A 45 -1.64 5.21 13.16
CA ARG A 45 -0.32 4.63 13.42
C ARG A 45 0.37 4.30 12.11
N VAL A 46 1.69 4.22 12.16
CA VAL A 46 2.51 3.84 11.01
C VAL A 46 3.26 2.56 11.36
N ARG A 47 3.13 1.54 10.53
CA ARG A 47 3.92 0.31 10.67
C ARG A 47 4.79 0.09 9.47
N CYS A 48 6.08 -0.16 9.70
CA CYS A 48 7.04 -0.34 8.62
C CYS A 48 7.52 -1.79 8.55
N GLY A 49 7.85 -2.29 7.38
CA GLY A 49 8.31 -3.67 7.17
C GLY A 49 8.51 -3.96 5.69
N ALA A 50 9.44 -4.86 5.34
CA ALA A 50 9.68 -5.27 3.95
C ALA A 50 9.81 -4.12 2.90
N GLY A 51 10.33 -2.94 3.29
CA GLY A 51 10.44 -1.78 2.39
C GLY A 51 9.15 -0.95 2.22
N LEU A 52 8.12 -1.26 3.01
CA LEU A 52 6.84 -0.57 3.11
C LEU A 52 6.74 0.23 4.40
N ALA A 53 5.95 1.30 4.35
CA ALA A 53 5.35 1.93 5.52
C ALA A 53 3.84 2.04 5.32
N ILE A 54 3.08 1.52 6.26
CA ILE A 54 1.62 1.45 6.18
C ILE A 54 1.05 2.39 7.23
N VAL A 55 0.19 3.31 6.81
CA VAL A 55 -0.57 4.17 7.70
C VAL A 55 -1.94 3.54 7.91
N PHE A 56 -2.30 3.29 9.17
CA PHE A 56 -3.55 2.65 9.53
C PHE A 56 -4.20 3.31 10.74
N ASP A 57 -5.53 3.29 10.79
CA ASP A 57 -6.33 3.68 11.94
C ASP A 57 -6.64 2.46 12.80
N VAL A 58 -6.33 2.54 14.10
CA VAL A 58 -6.56 1.44 15.03
C VAL A 58 -8.03 1.29 15.41
N LEU A 59 -8.74 2.41 15.54
CA LEU A 59 -10.13 2.44 16.00
C LEU A 59 -11.05 1.82 14.95
N ASP A 60 -10.85 2.20 13.70
CA ASP A 60 -11.64 1.71 12.57
C ASP A 60 -11.07 0.44 11.94
N ALA A 61 -9.94 -0.05 12.46
CA ALA A 61 -9.18 -1.15 11.86
C ALA A 61 -8.97 -0.94 10.34
N ALA A 62 -8.60 0.27 9.95
CA ALA A 62 -8.61 0.70 8.54
C ALA A 62 -7.20 1.01 8.02
N ILE A 63 -6.86 0.50 6.84
CA ILE A 63 -5.65 0.85 6.11
C ILE A 63 -5.92 2.14 5.35
N VAL A 64 -5.32 3.23 5.80
CA VAL A 64 -5.53 4.58 5.27
C VAL A 64 -4.71 4.78 4.02
N THR A 65 -3.41 4.45 4.06
CA THR A 65 -2.54 4.54 2.89
C THR A 65 -1.33 3.63 3.02
N ILE A 66 -0.69 3.34 1.88
CA ILE A 66 0.51 2.54 1.77
C ILE A 66 1.59 3.40 1.13
N LEU A 67 2.73 3.46 1.79
CA LEU A 67 3.93 4.16 1.39
C LEU A 67 5.01 3.10 1.08
N TRP A 68 5.80 3.35 0.04
CA TRP A 68 6.93 2.52 -0.34
C TRP A 68 8.22 3.33 -0.23
N ASP A 69 9.28 2.69 0.26
CA ASP A 69 10.60 3.30 0.54
C ASP A 69 11.70 2.88 -0.47
N GLY A 70 11.40 2.03 -1.45
CA GLY A 70 12.38 1.69 -2.49
C GLY A 70 12.62 2.86 -3.45
N ARG A 71 13.79 3.49 -3.30
CA ARG A 71 14.41 4.37 -4.29
C ARG A 71 14.24 3.79 -5.70
N ASP A 72 13.64 4.60 -6.57
CA ASP A 72 13.82 4.57 -8.02
C ASP A 72 13.41 3.29 -8.76
N ARG A 73 12.10 3.09 -8.92
CA ARG A 73 11.54 2.87 -10.26
C ARG A 73 10.33 3.77 -10.41
N ARG A 74 10.54 4.94 -11.02
CA ARG A 74 9.43 5.70 -11.59
C ARG A 74 8.53 4.70 -12.32
N TRP A 75 7.27 4.63 -11.91
CA TRP A 75 6.20 4.07 -12.73
C TRP A 75 6.40 4.58 -14.15
N PRO A 76 6.53 3.72 -15.18
CA PRO A 76 6.45 4.22 -16.55
C PRO A 76 5.09 4.91 -16.63
N SER A 77 5.10 6.21 -16.95
CA SER A 77 3.87 6.99 -17.11
C SER A 77 2.79 6.16 -17.79
N PRO A 78 1.50 6.29 -17.40
CA PRO A 78 0.39 5.54 -18.00
C PRO A 78 0.23 5.76 -19.53
N SER A 79 1.09 6.57 -20.15
CA SER A 79 1.27 6.77 -21.58
C SER A 79 1.46 5.49 -22.41
N ASN A 80 1.75 4.33 -21.81
CA ASN A 80 1.88 3.07 -22.56
C ASN A 80 0.60 2.23 -22.66
N PHE A 81 -0.53 2.64 -22.07
CA PHE A 81 -1.81 1.95 -22.32
C PHE A 81 -2.43 2.29 -23.68
N HIS A 82 -1.88 3.27 -24.42
CA HIS A 82 -2.46 3.75 -25.69
C HIS A 82 -1.68 3.31 -26.95
N ASN A 83 -0.54 2.64 -26.85
CA ASN A 83 0.27 2.25 -28.03
C ASN A 83 0.21 0.75 -28.39
N SER A 84 -0.66 -0.03 -27.75
CA SER A 84 -0.86 -1.46 -28.10
C SER A 84 -2.08 -1.71 -29.00
N ILE A 85 -2.79 -0.68 -29.43
CA ILE A 85 -3.90 -0.78 -30.40
C ILE A 85 -3.56 0.21 -31.53
N GLN A 86 -3.28 -0.29 -32.73
CA GLN A 86 -2.86 0.42 -33.96
C GLN A 86 -1.36 0.48 -34.30
N GLY A 87 -0.58 -0.50 -33.86
CA GLY A 87 0.71 -0.86 -34.48
C GLY A 87 0.63 -2.16 -35.28
N GLY A 88 -0.41 -2.33 -36.11
CA GLY A 88 -0.60 -3.50 -36.97
C GLY A 88 -0.45 -3.10 -38.43
N ALA A 89 0.76 -3.34 -38.95
CA ALA A 89 1.23 -3.34 -40.34
C ALA A 89 0.21 -3.86 -41.39
N PRO A 90 0.39 -3.65 -42.72
CA PRO A 90 1.64 -3.29 -43.44
C PRO A 90 1.67 -1.93 -44.13
#